data_AF-A0A6M8T1G1-F1
#
_entry.id   AF-A0A6M8T1G1-F1
#
_cell.length_a   1.000
_cell.length_b   1.000
_cell.length_c   1.000
_cell.angle_alpha   90.00
_cell.angle_beta   90.00
_cell.angle_gamma   90.00
#
_symmetry.space_group_name_H-M   'P 1'
#
loop_
_entity.id
_entity.type
_entity.pdbx_description
1 polymer ?
#
loop_
_entity_poly.entity_id
_entity_poly.type
_entity_poly.pdbx_seq_one_letter_code
_entity_poly.pdbx_strand_id
1 'polypeptide(L)'
;MFTLNSSIPIYQPLGHPFEPILSIDFENTNEELIVGGYMDSTYYSGNFLNAIYYVLVERDGFCEEGADCYYPDPNSPFPEDHFEGIRFEIGGLCDPRYQVHVSERKGFMYFRQACLNFLELHHEDIYKVFLFEILDNWKPSL
;
A
#
# COMPACT_ATOMS: atom_id res chain seq x y z
N MET A 1 12.74 -1.76 -17.92
CA MET A 1 13.34 -1.17 -16.70
C MET A 1 12.73 0.22 -16.59
N PHE A 2 11.81 0.40 -15.66
CA PHE A 2 11.20 1.69 -15.36
C PHE A 2 12.17 2.43 -14.45
N THR A 3 12.65 3.60 -14.87
CA THR A 3 13.59 4.41 -14.08
C THR A 3 12.86 5.68 -13.69
N LEU A 4 12.23 5.64 -12.51
CA LEU A 4 11.74 6.84 -11.86
C LEU A 4 12.99 7.67 -11.53
N ASN A 5 13.26 8.72 -12.31
CA ASN A 5 14.50 9.50 -12.23
C ASN A 5 14.44 10.57 -11.11
N SER A 6 13.47 10.43 -10.21
CA SER A 6 13.10 11.38 -9.16
C SER A 6 13.11 10.68 -7.81
N SER A 7 13.80 11.26 -6.84
CA SER A 7 13.70 10.87 -5.44
C SER A 7 12.23 10.85 -4.99
N ILE A 8 11.85 9.87 -4.16
CA ILE A 8 10.51 9.80 -3.55
C ILE A 8 10.20 11.17 -2.90
N PRO A 9 9.10 11.85 -3.26
CA PRO A 9 8.77 13.14 -2.67
C PRO A 9 8.61 13.05 -1.16
N ILE A 10 9.05 14.08 -0.44
CA ILE A 10 8.84 14.16 1.01
C ILE A 10 7.38 14.53 1.24
N TYR A 11 6.67 13.65 1.94
CA TYR A 11 5.30 13.87 2.39
C TYR A 11 5.30 14.16 3.89
N GLN A 12 4.60 15.22 4.30
CA GLN A 12 4.36 15.53 5.71
C GLN A 12 2.89 15.28 6.03
N PRO A 13 2.58 14.40 7.01
CA PRO A 13 1.21 14.07 7.33
C PRO A 13 0.45 15.30 7.85
N LEU A 14 -0.81 15.44 7.43
CA LEU A 14 -1.70 16.45 7.97
C LEU A 14 -1.92 16.09 9.44
N GLY A 15 -1.64 17.03 10.36
CA GLY A 15 -1.77 16.80 11.81
C GLY A 15 -3.20 16.55 12.32
N HIS A 16 -4.13 16.18 11.45
CA HIS A 16 -5.49 15.80 11.77
C HIS A 16 -5.61 14.27 11.73
N PRO A 17 -5.90 13.61 12.86
CA PRO A 17 -6.39 12.24 12.79
C PRO A 17 -7.83 12.26 12.28
N PHE A 18 -8.26 11.14 11.69
CA PHE A 18 -9.66 10.65 11.59
C PHE A 18 -10.36 10.66 10.23
N GLU A 19 -9.77 11.09 9.12
CA GLU A 19 -10.34 10.83 7.78
C GLU A 19 -9.56 9.72 7.06
N PRO A 20 -10.15 8.52 6.86
CA PRO A 20 -9.45 7.41 6.22
C PRO A 20 -9.05 7.79 4.79
N ILE A 21 -7.80 7.51 4.41
CA ILE A 21 -7.35 7.74 3.04
C ILE A 21 -8.04 6.78 2.08
N LEU A 22 -8.43 5.60 2.57
CA LEU A 22 -9.21 4.63 1.82
C LEU A 22 -10.68 4.70 2.28
N SER A 23 -11.44 5.66 1.75
CA SER A 23 -12.90 5.70 1.91
C SER A 23 -13.52 4.60 1.05
N ILE A 24 -13.70 3.42 1.63
CA ILE A 24 -14.51 2.34 1.06
C ILE A 24 -15.84 2.34 1.81
N ASP A 25 -16.96 2.30 1.08
CA ASP A 25 -18.28 2.10 1.67
C ASP A 25 -18.23 0.84 2.55
N PHE A 26 -18.32 1.01 3.87
CA PHE A 26 -18.21 -0.04 4.88
C PHE A 26 -19.40 -1.00 4.84
N GLU A 27 -19.55 -1.77 3.76
CA GLU A 27 -20.23 -3.08 3.80
C GLU A 27 -19.29 -4.18 4.38
N ASN A 28 -18.19 -3.77 5.01
CA ASN A 28 -17.44 -4.46 6.08
C ASN A 28 -16.98 -5.88 5.72
N THR A 29 -16.17 -6.02 4.67
CA THR A 29 -15.34 -7.22 4.54
C THR A 29 -14.08 -7.09 5.41
N ASN A 30 -13.62 -8.22 5.97
CA ASN A 30 -12.36 -8.26 6.72
C ASN A 30 -11.17 -7.76 5.87
N GLU A 31 -11.24 -7.98 4.56
CA GLU A 31 -10.23 -7.53 3.60
C GLU A 31 -10.13 -6.01 3.53
N GLU A 32 -11.24 -5.30 3.36
CA GLU A 32 -11.24 -3.83 3.26
C GLU A 32 -10.80 -3.18 4.57
N LEU A 33 -11.15 -3.78 5.71
CA LEU A 33 -10.68 -3.32 7.01
C LEU A 33 -9.16 -3.44 7.15
N ILE A 34 -8.57 -4.57 6.75
CA ILE A 34 -7.13 -4.81 6.83
C ILE A 34 -6.36 -3.94 5.83
N VAL A 35 -6.82 -3.90 4.57
CA VAL A 35 -6.18 -3.09 3.53
C VAL A 35 -6.32 -1.60 3.82
N GLY A 36 -7.50 -1.15 4.24
CA GLY A 36 -7.73 0.24 4.65
C GLY A 36 -6.88 0.65 5.84
N GLY A 37 -6.80 -0.20 6.87
CA GLY A 37 -5.92 0.01 8.01
C GLY A 37 -4.45 0.16 7.61
N TYR A 38 -3.97 -0.64 6.66
CA TYR A 38 -2.62 -0.49 6.12
C TYR A 38 -2.40 0.86 5.39
N MET A 39 -3.33 1.25 4.52
CA MET A 39 -3.23 2.53 3.79
C MET A 39 -3.27 3.72 4.75
N ASP A 40 -4.14 3.67 5.75
CA ASP A 40 -4.24 4.70 6.77
C ASP A 40 -2.97 4.80 7.62
N SER A 41 -2.43 3.67 8.09
CA SER A 41 -1.18 3.65 8.88
C SER A 41 -0.01 4.27 8.13
N THR A 42 0.18 3.91 6.85
CA THR A 42 1.25 4.49 6.02
C THR A 42 0.98 5.97 5.69
N TYR A 43 -0.28 6.37 5.53
CA TYR A 43 -0.65 7.78 5.37
C TYR A 43 -0.34 8.62 6.60
N TYR A 44 -0.85 8.24 7.77
CA TYR A 44 -0.71 9.05 8.98
C TYR A 44 0.73 9.09 9.53
N SER A 45 1.55 8.08 9.24
CA SER A 45 2.97 8.06 9.57
C SER A 45 3.83 8.93 8.64
N GLY A 46 3.28 9.41 7.51
CA GLY A 46 4.04 10.13 6.48
C GLY A 46 4.79 9.22 5.49
N ASN A 47 4.56 7.90 5.56
CA ASN A 47 5.26 6.90 4.75
C ASN A 47 4.51 6.43 3.49
N PHE A 48 3.33 6.99 3.20
CA PHE A 48 2.48 6.56 2.10
C PHE A 48 3.19 6.50 0.74
N LEU A 49 3.90 7.57 0.36
CA LEU A 49 4.64 7.59 -0.92
C LEU A 49 5.78 6.57 -0.96
N ASN A 50 6.41 6.28 0.18
CA ASN A 50 7.39 5.19 0.29
C ASN A 50 6.72 3.84 0.07
N ALA A 51 5.58 3.58 0.74
CA ALA A 51 4.82 2.35 0.58
C ALA A 51 4.41 2.12 -0.89
N ILE A 52 3.89 3.14 -1.57
CA ILE A 52 3.57 3.06 -3.00
C ILE A 52 4.81 2.69 -3.83
N TYR A 53 5.94 3.35 -3.59
CA TYR A 53 7.18 3.08 -4.33
C TYR A 53 7.66 1.65 -4.14
N TYR A 54 7.89 1.21 -2.91
CA TYR A 54 8.44 -0.12 -2.64
C TYR A 54 7.50 -1.24 -3.11
N VAL A 55 6.20 -1.11 -2.84
CA VAL A 55 5.24 -2.16 -3.19
C VAL A 55 4.95 -2.22 -4.69
N LEU A 56 4.81 -1.10 -5.38
CA LEU A 56 4.43 -1.11 -6.80
C LEU A 56 5.63 -1.10 -7.76
N VAL A 57 6.74 -0.46 -7.39
CA VAL A 57 7.92 -0.32 -8.24
C VAL A 57 8.95 -1.40 -7.92
N GLU A 58 9.42 -1.47 -6.67
CA GLU A 58 10.47 -2.42 -6.26
C GLU A 58 9.96 -3.85 -6.13
N ARG A 59 8.64 -4.04 -6.06
CA ARG A 59 8.00 -5.35 -5.80
C ARG A 59 8.48 -5.95 -4.49
N ASP A 60 8.71 -5.07 -3.52
CA ASP A 60 9.09 -5.43 -2.17
C ASP A 60 7.93 -5.18 -1.22
N GLY A 61 8.05 -5.70 0.00
CA GLY A 61 7.16 -5.32 1.08
C GLY A 61 7.41 -3.90 1.57
N PHE A 62 6.45 -3.36 2.33
CA PHE A 62 6.65 -2.16 3.11
C PHE A 62 5.93 -2.28 4.44
N CYS A 63 6.68 -2.13 5.52
CA CYS A 63 6.21 -2.27 6.90
C CYS A 63 6.12 -0.90 7.58
N GLU A 64 5.03 -0.70 8.30
CA GLU A 64 4.77 0.44 9.17
C GLU A 64 4.38 -0.09 10.56
N GLU A 65 4.51 0.70 11.63
CA GLU A 65 4.21 0.22 12.97
C GLU A 65 2.79 -0.33 13.08
N GLY A 66 2.67 -1.65 13.23
CA GLY A 66 1.41 -2.37 13.31
C GLY A 66 0.65 -2.49 11.98
N ALA A 67 1.29 -2.27 10.84
CA ALA A 67 0.68 -2.41 9.52
C ALA A 67 1.71 -2.80 8.45
N ASP A 68 1.55 -3.98 7.86
CA ASP A 68 2.53 -4.53 6.93
C ASP A 68 1.90 -4.95 5.60
N CYS A 69 2.70 -4.87 4.54
CA CYS A 69 2.38 -5.38 3.22
C CYS A 69 3.57 -6.18 2.67
N TYR A 70 3.33 -7.38 2.16
CA TYR A 70 4.37 -8.31 1.72
C TYR A 70 4.04 -8.93 0.36
N TYR A 71 5.08 -9.11 -0.46
CA TYR A 71 5.08 -10.10 -1.54
C TYR A 71 5.53 -11.47 -1.01
N PRO A 72 5.17 -12.57 -1.67
CA PRO A 72 5.60 -13.90 -1.27
C PRO A 72 7.09 -14.10 -1.53
N ASP A 73 7.73 -14.87 -0.65
CA ASP A 73 9.10 -15.33 -0.83
C ASP A 73 9.14 -16.86 -0.92
N PRO A 74 9.19 -17.44 -2.14
CA PRO A 74 9.24 -18.89 -2.32
C PRO A 74 10.55 -19.51 -1.84
N ASN A 75 11.59 -18.71 -1.54
CA ASN A 75 12.86 -19.18 -1.00
C ASN A 75 12.96 -19.03 0.52
N SER A 76 11.94 -18.44 1.17
CA SER A 76 11.92 -18.27 2.62
C SER A 76 11.96 -19.63 3.32
N PRO A 77 12.67 -19.78 4.47
CA PRO A 77 12.58 -20.98 5.28
C PRO A 77 11.23 -21.10 6.02
N PHE A 78 10.40 -20.06 6.00
CA PHE A 78 9.11 -19.98 6.68
C PHE A 78 7.96 -20.29 5.70
N PRO A 79 7.19 -21.38 5.92
CA PRO A 79 6.08 -21.75 5.03
C PRO A 79 5.01 -20.66 4.88
N GLU A 80 4.83 -19.81 5.88
CA GLU A 80 3.90 -18.69 5.87
C GLU A 80 4.25 -17.63 4.82
N ASP A 81 5.49 -17.58 4.32
CA ASP A 81 5.89 -16.65 3.25
C ASP A 81 5.64 -17.24 1.86
N HIS A 82 5.23 -18.51 1.77
CA HIS A 82 4.96 -19.21 0.51
C HIS A 82 3.48 -19.06 0.13
N PHE A 83 3.11 -17.87 -0.34
CA PHE A 83 1.74 -17.55 -0.76
C PHE A 83 1.68 -16.99 -2.20
N GLU A 84 0.48 -16.66 -2.68
CA GLU A 84 0.27 -15.99 -3.96
C GLU A 84 -0.31 -14.58 -3.75
N GLY A 85 0.08 -13.66 -4.63
CA GLY A 85 -0.43 -12.28 -4.62
C GLY A 85 0.29 -11.39 -3.62
N ILE A 86 -0.47 -10.63 -2.83
CA ILE A 86 0.03 -9.66 -1.86
C ILE A 86 -0.67 -9.92 -0.53
N ARG A 87 0.09 -9.98 0.56
CA ARG A 87 -0.44 -10.08 1.92
C ARG A 87 -0.46 -8.70 2.56
N PHE A 88 -1.57 -8.34 3.17
CA PHE A 88 -1.69 -7.20 4.08
C PHE A 88 -1.92 -7.72 5.51
N GLU A 89 -1.33 -7.07 6.50
CA GLU A 89 -1.51 -7.34 7.93
C GLU A 89 -1.69 -6.04 8.70
N ILE A 90 -2.55 -6.05 9.72
CA ILE A 90 -2.62 -4.97 10.72
C ILE A 90 -2.59 -5.54 12.15
N GLY A 91 -2.17 -4.72 13.11
CA GLY A 91 -2.17 -5.05 14.55
C GLY A 91 -0.89 -5.72 15.06
N GLY A 92 0.03 -6.15 14.18
CA GLY A 92 1.39 -6.59 14.55
C GLY A 92 1.47 -7.84 15.43
N LEU A 93 0.46 -8.71 15.38
CA LEU A 93 0.38 -9.92 16.22
C LEU A 93 0.55 -11.23 15.45
N CYS A 94 0.82 -11.17 14.14
CA CYS A 94 0.86 -12.34 13.26
C CYS A 94 -0.42 -13.20 13.40
N ASP A 95 -1.55 -12.56 13.70
CA ASP A 95 -2.83 -13.21 13.92
C ASP A 95 -3.54 -13.35 12.57
N PRO A 96 -3.83 -14.58 12.10
CA PRO A 96 -4.45 -14.80 10.79
C PRO A 96 -5.78 -14.08 10.57
N ARG A 97 -6.46 -13.65 11.64
CA ARG A 97 -7.70 -12.87 11.55
C ARG A 97 -7.47 -11.45 11.03
N TYR A 98 -6.28 -10.90 11.21
CA TYR A 98 -5.89 -9.56 10.76
C TYR A 98 -4.94 -9.59 9.56
N GLN A 99 -4.90 -10.73 8.86
CA GLN A 99 -4.15 -10.91 7.62
C GLN A 99 -5.09 -11.19 6.46
N VAL A 100 -4.80 -10.62 5.29
CA VAL A 100 -5.53 -10.94 4.06
C VAL A 100 -4.56 -11.07 2.89
N HIS A 101 -4.82 -12.07 2.05
CA HIS A 101 -4.12 -12.27 0.79
C HIS A 101 -5.05 -11.83 -0.34
N VAL A 102 -4.54 -10.98 -1.23
CA VAL A 102 -5.26 -10.52 -2.41
C VAL A 102 -4.41 -10.77 -3.65
N SER A 103 -5.04 -10.94 -4.82
CA SER A 103 -4.26 -10.99 -6.06
C SER A 103 -3.53 -9.67 -6.29
N GLU A 104 -2.38 -9.69 -6.96
CA GLU A 104 -1.63 -8.45 -7.26
C GLU A 104 -2.51 -7.40 -7.94
N ARG A 105 -3.38 -7.83 -8.86
CA ARG A 105 -4.31 -6.93 -9.55
C ARG A 105 -5.30 -6.28 -8.59
N LYS A 106 -5.81 -7.01 -7.60
CA LYS A 106 -6.74 -6.46 -6.60
C LYS A 106 -5.99 -5.53 -5.65
N GLY A 107 -4.79 -5.92 -5.19
CA GLY A 107 -3.89 -5.06 -4.41
C GLY A 107 -3.58 -3.74 -5.12
N PHE A 108 -3.22 -3.79 -6.40
CA PHE A 108 -3.01 -2.60 -7.22
C PHE A 108 -4.25 -1.70 -7.29
N MET A 109 -5.46 -2.27 -7.34
CA MET A 109 -6.68 -1.45 -7.35
C MET A 109 -6.89 -0.72 -6.04
N TYR A 110 -6.56 -1.33 -4.90
CA TYR A 110 -6.56 -0.63 -3.61
C TYR A 110 -5.54 0.49 -3.56
N PHE A 111 -4.29 0.23 -3.94
CA PHE A 111 -3.25 1.27 -4.00
C PHE A 111 -3.65 2.40 -4.94
N ARG A 112 -4.17 2.09 -6.13
CA ARG A 112 -4.64 3.09 -7.08
C ARG A 112 -5.74 3.96 -6.47
N GLN A 113 -6.70 3.38 -5.77
CA GLN A 113 -7.76 4.15 -5.12
C GLN A 113 -7.21 5.04 -4.00
N ALA A 114 -6.33 4.51 -3.14
CA ALA A 114 -5.68 5.29 -2.09
C ALA A 114 -4.87 6.45 -2.66
N CYS A 115 -4.15 6.25 -3.78
CA CYS A 115 -3.42 7.31 -4.48
C CYS A 115 -4.35 8.41 -5.01
N LEU A 116 -5.51 8.05 -5.56
CA LEU A 116 -6.49 9.04 -6.04
C LEU A 116 -7.02 9.87 -4.88
N ASN A 117 -7.38 9.21 -3.77
CA ASN A 117 -7.85 9.88 -2.55
C ASN A 117 -6.75 10.78 -1.94
N PHE A 118 -5.49 10.32 -1.94
CA PHE A 118 -4.34 11.14 -1.54
C PHE A 118 -4.27 12.44 -2.36
N LEU A 119 -4.45 12.36 -3.68
CA LEU A 119 -4.37 13.54 -4.58
C LEU A 119 -5.57 14.50 -4.47
N GLU A 120 -6.70 14.02 -3.94
CA GLU A 120 -7.83 14.87 -3.56
C GLU A 120 -7.53 15.73 -2.33
N LEU A 121 -6.64 15.26 -1.44
CA LEU A 121 -6.21 15.98 -0.23
C LEU A 121 -4.92 16.79 -0.46
N HIS A 122 -4.04 16.30 -1.34
CA HIS A 122 -2.70 16.83 -1.60
C HIS A 122 -2.56 17.20 -3.08
N HIS A 123 -2.73 18.49 -3.38
CA HIS A 123 -2.83 18.98 -4.75
C HIS A 123 -1.49 19.31 -5.42
N GLU A 124 -0.36 19.12 -4.73
CA GLU A 124 0.97 19.43 -5.21
C GLU A 124 1.33 18.62 -6.46
N ASP A 125 1.82 19.31 -7.50
CA ASP A 125 2.12 18.68 -8.79
C ASP A 125 3.18 17.59 -8.70
N ILE A 126 4.11 17.70 -7.73
CA ILE A 126 5.14 16.69 -7.51
C ILE A 126 4.55 15.32 -7.15
N TYR A 127 3.47 15.30 -6.35
CA TYR A 127 2.80 14.05 -5.98
C TYR A 127 2.01 13.47 -7.16
N LYS A 128 1.34 14.32 -7.94
CA LYS A 128 0.61 13.89 -9.15
C LYS A 128 1.55 13.24 -10.15
N VAL A 129 2.66 13.90 -10.47
CA VAL A 129 3.66 13.37 -11.40
C VAL A 129 4.19 12.03 -10.89
N PHE A 130 4.64 11.98 -9.64
CA PHE A 130 5.16 10.76 -9.02
C PHE A 130 4.17 9.59 -9.06
N LEU A 131 2.94 9.80 -8.60
CA LEU A 131 1.95 8.73 -8.50
C LEU A 131 1.46 8.27 -9.88
N PHE A 132 1.16 9.17 -10.82
CA PHE A 132 0.73 8.76 -12.15
C PHE A 132 1.84 8.07 -12.96
N GLU A 133 3.10 8.45 -12.75
CA GLU A 133 4.23 7.73 -13.37
C GLU A 133 4.24 6.25 -12.94
N ILE A 134 4.00 5.96 -11.66
CA ILE A 134 3.93 4.58 -11.14
C ILE A 134 2.65 3.89 -11.62
N LEU A 135 1.49 4.50 -11.44
CA LEU A 135 0.19 3.88 -11.70
C LEU A 135 -0.03 3.55 -13.18
N ASP A 136 0.43 4.40 -14.10
CA ASP A 136 0.23 4.20 -15.53
C ASP A 136 1.20 3.16 -16.13
N ASN A 137 2.31 2.88 -15.43
CA ASN A 137 3.34 1.96 -15.88
C ASN A 137 3.34 0.61 -15.15
N TRP A 138 2.57 0.49 -14.06
CA TRP A 138 2.44 -0.76 -13.31
C TRP A 138 1.76 -1.86 -14.15
N LYS A 139 2.26 -3.10 -14.03
CA LYS A 139 1.72 -4.30 -14.69
C LYS A 139 1.85 -5.49 -13.77
N PRO A 140 0.86 -6.37 -13.60
CA PRO A 140 1.00 -7.53 -12.73
C PRO A 140 2.18 -8.43 -13.16
N SER A 141 2.80 -9.10 -12.21
CA SER A 141 3.72 -10.20 -12.46
C SER A 141 2.95 -11.31 -13.20
N LEU A 142 3.55 -11.84 -14.25
CA LEU A 142 2.95 -12.83 -15.16
C LEU A 142 2.47 -14.09 -14.45
#